data_AF-A0A1F6CDI9-F1
#
_entry.id   AF-A0A1F6CDI9-F1
#
_cell.length_a   1.000
_cell.length_b   1.000
_cell.length_c   1.000
_cell.angle_alpha   90.00
_cell.angle_beta   90.00
_cell.angle_gamma   90.00
#
_symmetry.space_group_name_H-M   'P 1'
#
loop_
_entity.id
_entity.type
_entity.pdbx_description
1 polymer ?
#
loop_
_entity_poly.entity_id
_entity_poly.type
_entity_poly.pdbx_seq_one_letter_code
_entity_poly.pdbx_strand_id
1 'polypeptide(L)'
;MRRLLFFLFGLAAFPWIVLAAPRDFKGFVEIIFNLLNSVIPILLSLALLAFFWGVGQFILYSDNEEKRAEGKQILVWGIIGLFVIVAVWGIVGIIGQTFGLFYPNFRPEEIPMAPF
;
A
#
# COMPACT_ATOMS: atom_id res chain seq x y z
N MET A 1 -35.49 13.62 19.34
CA MET A 1 -34.15 14.16 19.73
C MET A 1 -32.97 13.25 19.39
N ARG A 2 -33.11 11.91 19.37
CA ARG A 2 -31.99 10.99 19.04
C ARG A 2 -31.40 11.12 17.61
N ARG A 3 -32.19 11.58 16.63
CA ARG A 3 -31.74 11.75 15.23
C ARG A 3 -30.86 13.00 15.04
N LEU A 4 -31.01 14.02 15.90
CA LEU A 4 -30.14 15.19 15.91
C LEU A 4 -28.75 14.89 16.49
N LEU A 5 -28.64 13.92 17.41
CA LEU A 5 -27.34 13.50 17.96
C LEU A 5 -26.46 12.81 16.92
N PHE A 6 -27.04 12.05 15.98
CA PHE A 6 -26.28 11.47 14.86
C PHE A 6 -25.80 12.52 13.86
N PHE A 7 -26.57 13.59 13.61
CA PHE A 7 -26.15 14.71 12.76
C PHE A 7 -25.08 15.60 13.44
N LEU A 8 -25.20 15.84 14.75
CA LEU A 8 -24.20 16.59 15.54
C LEU A 8 -22.89 15.82 15.71
N PHE A 9 -22.93 14.49 15.83
CA PHE A 9 -21.74 13.66 15.87
C PHE A 9 -20.99 13.65 14.53
N GLY A 10 -21.72 13.63 13.40
CA GLY A 10 -21.14 13.80 12.07
C GLY A 10 -20.52 15.19 11.86
N LEU A 11 -21.15 16.25 12.39
CA LEU A 11 -20.63 17.63 12.30
C LEU A 11 -19.45 17.88 13.27
N ALA A 12 -19.38 17.19 14.40
CA ALA A 12 -18.28 17.29 15.36
C ALA A 12 -17.04 16.46 14.96
N ALA A 13 -17.22 15.42 14.13
CA ALA A 13 -16.11 14.69 13.50
C ALA A 13 -15.59 15.40 12.24
N PHE A 14 -16.38 16.30 11.65
CA PHE A 14 -16.05 17.05 10.44
C PHE A 14 -14.77 17.91 10.55
N PRO A 15 -14.50 18.62 11.67
CA PRO A 15 -13.26 19.36 11.85
C PRO A 15 -12.04 18.46 11.85
N TRP A 16 -12.13 17.24 12.41
CA TRP A 16 -10.98 16.34 12.43
C TRP A 16 -10.59 15.83 11.04
N ILE A 17 -11.58 15.60 10.16
CA ILE A 17 -11.32 15.16 8.78
C ILE A 17 -10.83 16.35 7.92
N VAL A 18 -11.40 17.55 8.12
CA VAL A 18 -11.02 18.77 7.38
C VAL A 18 -9.65 19.31 7.81
N LEU A 19 -9.27 19.17 9.07
CA LEU A 19 -7.95 19.59 9.56
C LEU A 19 -6.81 18.68 9.04
N ALA A 20 -7.12 17.43 8.69
CA ALA A 20 -6.18 16.48 8.08
C ALA A 20 -6.21 16.51 6.54
N ALA A 21 -7.08 17.32 5.94
CA ALA A 21 -7.15 17.45 4.49
C ALA A 21 -5.89 18.15 3.96
N PRO A 22 -5.25 17.61 2.92
CA PRO A 22 -4.04 18.19 2.35
C PRO A 22 -4.38 19.55 1.72
N ARG A 23 -3.59 20.59 2.06
CA ARG A 23 -3.78 21.95 1.56
C ARG A 23 -3.07 22.22 0.23
N ASP A 24 -2.31 21.23 -0.23
CA ASP A 24 -1.37 21.32 -1.34
C ASP A 24 -1.15 19.93 -1.95
N PHE A 25 -0.78 19.91 -3.24
CA PHE A 25 -0.65 18.67 -4.01
C PHE A 25 0.35 17.69 -3.39
N LYS A 26 1.42 18.21 -2.76
CA LYS A 26 2.41 17.39 -2.05
C LYS A 26 1.77 16.61 -0.90
N GLY A 27 0.97 17.26 -0.06
CA GLY A 27 0.24 16.60 1.02
C GLY A 27 -0.73 15.52 0.51
N PHE A 28 -1.36 15.72 -0.65
CA PHE A 28 -2.22 14.71 -1.26
C PHE A 28 -1.43 13.47 -1.69
N VAL A 29 -0.27 13.68 -2.32
CA VAL A 29 0.64 12.58 -2.71
C VAL A 29 1.17 11.85 -1.47
N GLU A 30 1.51 12.56 -0.40
CA GLU A 30 1.96 11.96 0.87
C GLU A 30 0.91 11.05 1.51
N ILE A 31 -0.37 11.44 1.49
CA ILE A 31 -1.47 10.59 2.01
C ILE A 31 -1.59 9.31 1.17
N ILE A 32 -1.59 9.42 -0.16
CA ILE A 32 -1.64 8.25 -1.05
C ILE A 32 -0.42 7.36 -0.81
N PHE A 33 0.76 7.96 -0.70
CA PHE A 33 2.01 7.25 -0.46
C PHE A 33 1.96 6.42 0.83
N ASN A 34 1.51 7.04 1.92
CA ASN A 34 1.36 6.37 3.21
C ASN A 34 0.31 5.27 3.17
N LEU A 35 -0.81 5.48 2.47
CA LEU A 35 -1.84 4.48 2.28
C LEU A 35 -1.30 3.26 1.50
N LEU A 36 -0.62 3.50 0.37
CA LEU A 36 -0.03 2.44 -0.44
C LEU A 36 1.01 1.65 0.36
N ASN A 37 1.90 2.30 1.11
CA ASN A 37 2.88 1.60 1.94
C ASN A 37 2.26 0.71 3.02
N SER A 38 1.07 1.05 3.51
CA SER A 38 0.34 0.22 4.48
C SER A 38 -0.41 -0.95 3.81
N VAL A 39 -0.97 -0.73 2.62
CA VAL A 39 -1.77 -1.72 1.89
C VAL A 39 -0.92 -2.73 1.12
N ILE A 40 0.24 -2.31 0.58
CA ILE A 40 1.12 -3.18 -0.23
C ILE A 40 1.53 -4.46 0.51
N PRO A 41 1.99 -4.43 1.79
CA PRO A 41 2.33 -5.65 2.52
C PRO A 41 1.16 -6.64 2.61
N ILE A 42 -0.06 -6.13 2.81
CA ILE A 42 -1.28 -6.94 2.90
C ILE A 42 -1.57 -7.61 1.55
N LEU A 43 -1.51 -6.85 0.46
CA LEU A 43 -1.69 -7.38 -0.89
C LEU A 43 -0.60 -8.40 -1.26
N LEU A 44 0.64 -8.16 -0.86
CA LEU A 44 1.76 -9.08 -1.06
C LEU A 44 1.52 -10.40 -0.33
N SER A 45 1.10 -10.35 0.94
CA SER A 45 0.75 -11.56 1.69
C SER A 45 -0.38 -12.34 1.02
N LEU A 46 -1.45 -11.67 0.57
CA LEU A 46 -2.56 -12.31 -0.14
C LEU A 46 -2.14 -12.91 -1.49
N ALA A 47 -1.34 -12.18 -2.27
CA ALA A 47 -0.82 -12.65 -3.56
C ALA A 47 0.07 -13.88 -3.38
N LEU A 48 0.94 -13.89 -2.38
CA LEU A 48 1.79 -15.05 -2.04
C LEU A 48 0.94 -16.24 -1.59
N LEU A 49 -0.07 -16.03 -0.75
CA LEU A 49 -0.99 -17.10 -0.33
C LEU A 49 -1.71 -17.73 -1.52
N ALA A 50 -2.27 -16.89 -2.41
CA ALA A 50 -2.93 -17.37 -3.63
C ALA A 50 -1.94 -18.10 -4.57
N PHE A 51 -0.71 -17.60 -4.68
CA PHE A 51 0.34 -18.24 -5.46
C PHE A 51 0.69 -19.64 -4.91
N PHE A 52 0.96 -19.76 -3.61
CA PHE A 52 1.25 -21.06 -2.99
C PHE A 52 0.05 -22.02 -3.05
N TRP A 53 -1.17 -21.50 -2.91
CA TRP A 53 -2.39 -22.29 -3.10
C TRP A 53 -2.50 -22.85 -4.53
N GLY A 54 -2.23 -22.02 -5.53
CA GLY A 54 -2.17 -22.44 -6.93
C GLY A 54 -1.09 -23.49 -7.20
N VAL A 55 0.11 -23.33 -6.61
CA VAL A 55 1.19 -24.33 -6.70
C VAL A 55 0.72 -25.65 -6.09
N GLY A 56 0.15 -25.62 -4.88
CA GLY A 56 -0.35 -26.79 -4.18
C GLY A 56 -1.40 -27.54 -4.99
N GLN A 57 -2.40 -26.84 -5.54
CA GLN A 57 -3.41 -27.44 -6.41
C GLN A 57 -2.81 -28.01 -7.70
N PHE A 58 -1.86 -27.31 -8.32
CA PHE A 58 -1.23 -27.76 -9.55
C PHE A 58 -0.43 -29.06 -9.35
N ILE A 59 0.23 -29.22 -8.21
CA ILE A 59 1.03 -30.41 -7.89
C ILE A 59 0.13 -31.56 -7.39
N LEU A 60 -0.80 -31.29 -6.47
CA LEU A 60 -1.62 -32.33 -5.82
C LEU A 60 -2.64 -32.98 -6.76
N TYR A 61 -3.11 -32.25 -7.77
CA TYR A 61 -4.09 -32.73 -8.74
C TYR A 61 -3.47 -32.98 -10.12
N SER A 62 -2.20 -33.42 -10.18
CA SER A 62 -1.49 -33.70 -11.43
C SER A 62 -2.24 -34.64 -12.37
N ASP A 63 -2.99 -35.57 -11.80
CA ASP A 63 -3.68 -36.67 -12.50
C ASP A 63 -5.10 -36.29 -12.95
N ASN A 64 -5.60 -35.13 -12.52
CA ASN A 64 -6.90 -34.59 -12.93
C ASN A 64 -6.69 -33.33 -13.77
N GLU A 65 -6.90 -33.46 -15.09
CA GLU A 65 -6.65 -32.37 -16.04
C GLU A 65 -7.45 -31.10 -15.75
N GLU A 66 -8.70 -31.24 -15.26
CA GLU A 66 -9.59 -30.12 -14.95
C GLU A 66 -9.05 -29.32 -13.76
N LYS A 67 -8.75 -29.99 -12.64
CA LYS A 67 -8.19 -29.34 -11.44
C LYS A 67 -6.78 -28.79 -11.67
N ARG A 68 -6.01 -29.45 -12.54
CA ARG A 68 -4.69 -28.96 -12.95
C ARG A 68 -4.79 -27.69 -13.80
N ALA A 69 -5.82 -27.55 -14.64
CA ALA A 69 -6.09 -26.33 -15.40
C ALA A 69 -6.49 -25.18 -14.45
N GLU A 70 -7.34 -25.45 -13.46
CA GLU A 70 -7.73 -24.48 -12.43
C GLU A 70 -6.51 -24.00 -11.61
N GLY A 71 -5.66 -24.92 -11.15
CA GLY A 71 -4.42 -24.58 -10.44
C GLY A 71 -3.48 -23.71 -11.27
N LYS A 72 -3.35 -23.98 -12.58
CA LYS A 72 -2.59 -23.13 -13.51
C LYS A 72 -3.18 -21.72 -13.62
N GLN A 73 -4.50 -21.61 -13.68
CA GLN A 73 -5.16 -20.31 -13.75
C GLN A 73 -4.89 -19.49 -12.48
N ILE A 74 -5.00 -20.11 -11.30
CA ILE A 74 -4.70 -19.46 -10.02
C ILE A 74 -3.23 -19.01 -9.95
N LEU A 75 -2.29 -19.82 -10.44
CA LEU A 75 -0.89 -19.45 -10.55
C LEU A 75 -0.66 -18.20 -11.41
N VAL A 76 -1.28 -18.15 -12.58
CA VAL A 76 -1.16 -16.99 -13.49
C VAL A 76 -1.71 -15.73 -12.82
N TRP A 77 -2.87 -15.82 -12.16
CA TRP A 77 -3.43 -14.69 -11.41
C TRP A 77 -2.54 -14.26 -10.24
N GLY A 78 -1.92 -15.21 -9.54
CA GLY A 78 -0.93 -14.93 -8.50
C GLY A 78 0.29 -14.17 -9.04
N ILE A 79 0.84 -14.61 -10.18
CA ILE A 79 1.99 -13.94 -10.84
C ILE A 79 1.61 -12.53 -11.29
N ILE A 80 0.43 -12.36 -11.89
CA ILE A 80 -0.07 -11.03 -12.29
C ILE A 80 -0.19 -10.12 -11.07
N GLY A 81 -0.75 -10.62 -9.96
CA GLY A 81 -0.86 -9.87 -8.70
C GLY A 81 0.51 -9.43 -8.17
N LEU A 82 1.50 -10.33 -8.16
CA LEU A 82 2.87 -10.02 -7.76
C LEU A 82 3.51 -8.97 -8.69
N PHE A 83 3.32 -9.09 -10.00
CA PHE A 83 3.81 -8.13 -10.97
C PHE A 83 3.24 -6.72 -10.73
N VAL A 84 1.93 -6.61 -10.47
CA VAL A 84 1.27 -5.33 -10.17
C VAL A 84 1.85 -4.71 -8.90
N ILE A 85 2.08 -5.50 -7.85
CA ILE A 85 2.66 -4.99 -6.60
C ILE A 85 4.06 -4.40 -6.85
N VAL A 86 4.92 -5.11 -7.58
CA VAL A 86 6.26 -4.63 -7.93
C VAL A 86 6.19 -3.37 -8.79
N ALA A 87 5.29 -3.33 -9.77
CA ALA A 87 5.10 -2.17 -10.64
C ALA A 87 4.66 -0.93 -9.86
N VAL A 88 3.70 -1.08 -8.93
CA VAL A 88 3.26 -0.01 -8.04
C VAL A 88 4.42 0.50 -7.19
N TRP A 89 5.23 -0.40 -6.63
CA TRP A 89 6.42 -0.02 -5.84
C TRP A 89 7.42 0.82 -6.64
N GLY A 90 7.68 0.44 -7.89
CA GLY A 90 8.55 1.18 -8.80
C GLY A 90 8.02 2.59 -9.11
N ILE A 91 6.73 2.70 -9.44
CA ILE A 91 6.08 3.99 -9.73
C ILE A 91 6.08 4.88 -8.48
N VAL A 92 5.72 4.33 -7.32
CA VAL A 92 5.71 5.02 -6.03
C VAL A 92 7.11 5.55 -5.68
N GLY A 93 8.16 4.76 -5.95
CA GLY A 93 9.56 5.17 -5.81
C GLY A 93 9.94 6.37 -6.68
N ILE A 94 9.58 6.35 -7.97
CA ILE A 94 9.86 7.45 -8.90
C ILE A 94 9.11 8.72 -8.47
N ILE A 95 7.83 8.59 -8.12
CA ILE A 95 6.99 9.70 -7.67
C ILE A 95 7.58 10.32 -6.40
N GLY A 96 7.86 9.52 -5.37
CA GLY A 96 8.41 10.08 -4.14
C GLY A 96 9.80 10.70 -4.33
N GLN A 97 10.63 10.21 -5.27
CA GLN A 97 11.91 10.85 -5.58
C GLN A 97 11.69 12.21 -6.27
N THR A 98 10.77 12.24 -7.24
CA THR A 98 10.40 13.46 -8.00
C THR A 98 9.86 14.56 -7.08
N PHE A 99 9.07 14.20 -6.07
CA PHE A 99 8.47 15.16 -5.12
C PHE A 99 9.25 15.33 -3.81
N GLY A 100 10.44 14.70 -3.69
CA GLY A 100 11.27 14.82 -2.50
C GLY A 100 10.66 14.23 -1.21
N LEU A 101 9.85 13.19 -1.34
CA LEU A 101 9.23 12.48 -0.20
C LEU A 101 10.18 11.47 0.46
N PHE A 102 11.30 11.15 -0.20
CA PHE A 102 12.28 10.16 0.27
C PHE A 102 13.58 10.75 0.81
N TYR A 103 13.68 12.06 1.04
CA TYR A 103 14.89 12.60 1.66
C TYR A 103 14.99 12.05 3.10
N PRO A 104 15.98 11.20 3.42
CA PRO A 104 16.33 11.00 4.81
C PRO A 104 16.72 12.39 5.30
N ASN A 105 16.22 12.78 6.47
CA ASN A 105 16.70 13.98 7.14
C ASN A 105 18.17 13.74 7.54
N PHE A 106 19.09 13.75 6.58
CA PHE A 106 20.51 13.98 6.82
C PHE A 106 20.64 15.44 7.23
N ARG A 107 20.24 15.71 8.46
CA ARG A 107 20.79 16.83 9.19
C ARG A 107 22.16 16.30 9.60
N PRO A 108 23.28 16.69 8.93
CA PRO A 108 24.54 16.59 9.63
C PRO A 108 24.27 17.33 10.94
N GLU A 109 24.25 16.58 12.03
CA GLU A 109 24.12 17.11 13.38
C GLU A 109 25.01 18.35 13.39
N GLU A 110 24.42 19.53 13.64
CA GLU A 110 25.16 20.79 13.64
C GLU A 110 26.33 20.56 14.60
N ILE A 111 27.51 20.23 14.06
CA ILE A 111 28.66 19.87 14.87
C ILE A 111 28.90 21.16 15.64
N PRO A 112 28.68 21.18 16.98
CA PRO A 112 28.93 22.37 17.73
C PRO A 112 30.40 22.69 17.45
N MET A 113 30.66 23.85 16.85
CA MET A 113 32.02 24.27 16.59
C MET A 113 32.69 24.31 17.96
N ALA A 114 33.53 23.31 18.24
CA ALA A 114 34.29 23.26 19.47
C ALA A 114 35.04 24.59 19.54
N PRO A 115 35.00 25.30 20.68
CA PRO A 115 35.64 26.60 20.77
C PRO A 115 37.14 26.39 20.53
N PHE A 116 37.62 26.83 19.37
CA PHE A 116 39.04 27.07 19.12
C PHE A 116 39.38 28.47 19.63
#